data_AF-A0A3B9SPU5-F1
#
_entry.id   AF-A0A3B9SPU5-F1
#
_cell.length_a   1.000
_cell.length_b   1.000
_cell.length_c   1.000
_cell.angle_alpha   90.00
_cell.angle_beta   90.00
_cell.angle_gamma   90.00
#
_symmetry.space_group_name_H-M   'P 1'
#
loop_
_entity.id
_entity.type
_entity.pdbx_description
1 polymer ?
#
loop_
_entity_poly.entity_id
_entity_poly.type
_entity_poly.pdbx_seq_one_letter_code
_entity_poly.pdbx_strand_id
1 'polypeptide(L)'
;MPYIVRLVQDAEMKPGASLELPSRHASVLTIALRVKTSGPVILAVDERQDGSWEEKNREEFLEGVTLWECRLSRPDFRVRLHNPSPVDSVTVTVDANMPQVTEASES
;
A
#
# COMPACT_ATOMS: atom_id res chain seq x y z
N MET A 1 6.67 -18.57 -2.93
CA MET A 1 5.25 -18.54 -2.46
C MET A 1 4.79 -17.10 -2.36
N PRO A 2 3.52 -16.76 -2.65
CA PRO A 2 3.02 -15.41 -2.41
C PRO A 2 3.10 -15.11 -0.91
N TYR A 3 3.73 -14.00 -0.56
CA TYR A 3 3.86 -13.56 0.83
C TYR A 3 2.92 -12.38 1.00
N ILE A 4 1.69 -12.67 1.43
CA ILE A 4 0.65 -11.67 1.61
C ILE A 4 0.76 -11.09 3.02
N VAL A 5 0.94 -9.79 3.11
CA VAL A 5 1.02 -9.03 4.36
C VAL A 5 -0.15 -8.07 4.44
N ARG A 6 -0.90 -8.14 5.52
CA ARG A 6 -1.92 -7.13 5.82
C ARG A 6 -1.25 -5.85 6.29
N LEU A 7 -1.44 -4.76 5.56
CA LEU A 7 -0.91 -3.44 5.92
C LEU A 7 -1.87 -2.69 6.85
N VAL A 8 -3.17 -2.79 6.56
CA VAL A 8 -4.25 -2.23 7.39
C VAL A 8 -5.52 -3.05 7.19
N GLN A 9 -6.34 -3.16 8.25
CA GLN A 9 -7.62 -3.87 8.20
C GLN A 9 -8.75 -2.96 8.68
N ASP A 10 -9.80 -2.89 7.88
CA ASP A 10 -11.08 -2.23 8.19
C ASP A 10 -10.91 -0.88 8.91
N ALA A 11 -9.92 -0.10 8.47
CA ALA A 11 -9.64 1.20 9.07
C ALA A 11 -10.67 2.21 8.59
N GLU A 12 -11.37 2.82 9.53
CA GLU A 12 -12.24 3.94 9.25
C GLU A 12 -11.41 5.21 9.05
N MET A 13 -11.62 5.90 7.94
CA MET A 13 -11.00 7.16 7.58
C MET A 13 -12.09 8.23 7.46
N LYS A 14 -12.04 9.22 8.35
CA LYS A 14 -12.93 10.38 8.32
C LYS A 14 -12.77 11.19 7.01
N PRO A 15 -13.76 12.03 6.66
CA PRO A 15 -13.64 12.95 5.53
C PRO A 15 -12.35 13.77 5.59
N GLY A 16 -11.61 13.82 4.48
CA GLY A 16 -10.33 14.53 4.37
C GLY A 16 -9.16 13.95 5.18
N ALA A 17 -9.36 12.86 5.92
CA ALA A 17 -8.31 12.28 6.75
C ALA A 17 -7.24 11.57 5.93
N SER A 18 -6.02 11.53 6.48
CA SER A 18 -4.92 10.76 5.93
C SER A 18 -4.38 9.80 6.97
N LEU A 19 -3.94 8.62 6.52
CA LEU A 19 -3.35 7.58 7.34
C LEU A 19 -2.02 7.14 6.73
N GLU A 20 -0.94 7.23 7.49
CA GLU A 20 0.36 6.70 7.12
C GLU A 20 0.57 5.34 7.78
N LEU A 21 0.92 4.33 6.98
CA LEU A 21 1.18 2.98 7.47
C LEU A 21 2.67 2.76 7.75
N PRO A 22 3.03 1.84 8.67
CA PRO A 22 4.42 1.51 8.92
C PRO A 22 5.16 1.08 7.65
N SER A 23 6.43 1.44 7.57
CA SER A 23 7.28 1.04 6.44
C SER A 23 7.46 -0.49 6.35
N ARG A 24 7.80 -0.93 5.14
CA ARG A 24 8.06 -2.32 4.77
C ARG A 24 9.29 -2.38 3.87
N HIS A 25 9.91 -3.55 3.88
CA HIS A 25 11.05 -3.86 3.03
C HIS A 25 10.65 -4.95 2.03
N ALA A 26 10.86 -4.72 0.74
CA ALA A 26 10.59 -5.66 -0.33
C ALA A 26 11.89 -6.21 -0.92
N SER A 27 12.04 -7.53 -0.93
CA SER A 27 13.17 -8.20 -1.60
C SER A 27 13.02 -8.23 -3.12
N VAL A 28 11.79 -8.21 -3.62
CA VAL A 28 11.44 -8.07 -5.03
C VAL A 28 10.73 -6.74 -5.23
N LEU A 29 11.22 -5.92 -6.15
CA LEU A 29 10.76 -4.54 -6.38
C LEU A 29 9.43 -4.46 -7.16
N THR A 30 8.65 -5.54 -7.19
CA THR A 30 7.31 -5.55 -7.75
C THR A 30 6.39 -6.11 -6.69
N ILE A 31 5.48 -5.25 -6.22
CA ILE A 31 4.48 -5.59 -5.21
C ILE A 31 3.09 -5.46 -5.83
N ALA A 32 2.13 -6.21 -5.31
CA ALA A 32 0.73 -6.04 -5.67
C ALA A 32 -0.09 -5.72 -4.43
N LEU A 33 -0.88 -4.65 -4.50
CA LEU A 33 -1.73 -4.18 -3.42
C LEU A 33 -3.18 -4.55 -3.72
N ARG A 34 -3.79 -5.33 -2.84
CA ARG A 34 -5.25 -5.53 -2.84
C ARG A 34 -5.86 -4.47 -1.95
N VAL A 35 -6.62 -3.57 -2.55
CA VAL A 35 -7.32 -2.48 -1.86
C VAL A 35 -8.81 -2.82 -1.84
N LYS A 36 -9.39 -2.95 -0.64
CA LYS A 36 -10.84 -3.03 -0.44
C LYS A 36 -11.29 -1.75 0.26
N THR A 37 -12.25 -1.03 -0.32
CA THR A 37 -12.75 0.22 0.24
C THR A 37 -14.27 0.33 0.11
N SER A 38 -14.92 1.02 1.05
CA SER A 38 -16.35 1.33 1.00
C SER A 38 -16.68 2.62 0.24
N GLY A 39 -15.67 3.32 -0.28
CA GLY A 39 -15.81 4.59 -0.99
C GLY A 39 -14.47 5.06 -1.56
N PRO A 40 -14.37 6.31 -2.08
CA PRO A 40 -13.14 6.82 -2.65
C PRO A 40 -11.98 6.82 -1.65
N VAL A 41 -10.82 6.30 -2.05
CA VAL A 41 -9.57 6.40 -1.29
C VAL A 41 -8.41 6.60 -2.25
N ILE A 42 -7.54 7.56 -1.95
CA ILE A 42 -6.27 7.74 -2.67
C ILE A 42 -5.20 6.99 -1.90
N LEU A 43 -4.48 6.10 -2.57
CA LEU A 43 -3.31 5.39 -2.04
C LEU A 43 -2.06 5.91 -2.72
N ALA A 44 -1.09 6.35 -1.93
CA ALA A 44 0.24 6.70 -2.37
C ALA A 44 1.26 5.70 -1.82
N VAL A 45 2.26 5.37 -2.63
CA VAL A 45 3.43 4.60 -2.23
C VAL A 45 4.62 5.54 -2.21
N ASP A 46 5.17 5.75 -1.02
CA ASP A 46 6.42 6.48 -0.85
C ASP A 46 7.58 5.50 -0.77
N GLU A 47 8.71 5.88 -1.35
CA GLU A 47 9.97 5.14 -1.27
C GLU A 47 11.01 5.94 -0.49
N ARG A 48 11.86 5.24 0.27
CA ARG A 48 12.90 5.90 1.07
C ARG A 48 14.08 6.33 0.19
N GLN A 49 14.48 7.60 0.28
CA GLN A 49 15.62 8.19 -0.43
C GLN A 49 16.44 9.06 0.49
N ASP A 50 17.74 8.78 0.67
CA ASP A 50 18.67 9.68 1.39
C ASP A 50 18.17 10.14 2.78
N GLY A 51 17.41 9.28 3.46
CA GLY A 51 16.82 9.58 4.78
C GLY A 51 15.44 10.26 4.75
N SER A 52 14.91 10.62 3.59
CA SER A 52 13.55 11.13 3.38
C SER A 52 12.63 10.09 2.72
N TRP A 53 11.34 10.41 2.65
CA TRP A 53 10.32 9.63 1.95
C TRP A 53 9.81 10.44 0.76
N GLU A 54 9.81 9.85 -0.43
CA GLU A 54 9.31 10.48 -1.66
C GLU A 54 8.17 9.67 -2.25
N GLU A 55 7.06 10.33 -2.61
CA GLU A 55 5.96 9.70 -3.34
C GLU A 55 6.47 9.27 -4.74
N LYS A 56 6.26 7.98 -5.08
CA LYS A 56 6.63 7.43 -6.39
C LYS A 56 5.44 6.94 -7.19
N ASN A 57 4.42 6.43 -6.50
CA ASN A 57 3.20 5.97 -7.14
C ASN A 57 1.98 6.51 -6.38
N ARG A 58 0.91 6.81 -7.11
CA ARG A 58 -0.36 7.29 -6.56
C ARG A 58 -1.51 6.80 -7.43
N GLU A 59 -2.56 6.31 -6.81
CA GLU A 59 -3.78 5.88 -7.49
C GLU A 59 -5.03 6.17 -6.65
N GLU A 60 -6.15 6.43 -7.32
CA GLU A 60 -7.47 6.57 -6.70
C GLU A 60 -8.29 5.29 -6.89
N PHE A 61 -8.88 4.82 -5.79
CA PHE A 61 -9.71 3.63 -5.75
C PHE A 61 -11.13 4.02 -5.38
N LEU A 62 -12.09 3.53 -6.17
CA LEU A 62 -13.52 3.63 -5.86
C LEU A 62 -13.97 2.44 -5.01
N GLU A 63 -15.23 2.48 -4.54
CA GLU A 63 -15.85 1.42 -3.78
C GLU A 63 -15.66 0.04 -4.43
N GLY A 64 -15.33 -0.96 -3.62
CA GLY A 64 -15.17 -2.34 -4.04
C GLY A 64 -13.80 -2.90 -3.69
N VAL A 65 -13.30 -3.78 -4.56
CA VAL A 65 -12.00 -4.44 -4.42
C VAL A 65 -11.21 -4.29 -5.71
N THR A 66 -10.02 -3.73 -5.61
CA THR A 66 -9.09 -3.55 -6.73
C THR A 66 -7.74 -4.18 -6.39
N LEU A 67 -7.10 -4.77 -7.41
CA LEU A 67 -5.70 -5.19 -7.34
C LEU A 67 -4.87 -4.19 -8.16
N TRP A 68 -3.83 -3.64 -7.54
CA TRP A 68 -2.92 -2.69 -8.17
C TRP A 68 -1.48 -3.19 -8.10
N GLU A 69 -0.86 -3.41 -9.26
CA GLU A 69 0.56 -3.73 -9.34
C GLU A 69 1.39 -2.43 -9.29
N CYS A 70 2.39 -2.42 -8.41
CA CYS A 70 3.27 -1.29 -8.20
C CYS A 70 4.73 -1.73 -8.35
N ARG A 71 5.48 -0.99 -9.17
CA ARG A 71 6.92 -1.16 -9.33
C ARG A 71 7.64 -0.16 -8.44
N LEU A 72 8.47 -0.69 -7.57
CA LEU A 72 9.34 0.09 -6.71
C LEU A 72 10.67 0.33 -7.42
N SER A 73 11.29 1.47 -7.16
CA SER A 73 12.69 1.71 -7.54
C SER A 73 13.65 1.34 -6.40
N ARG A 74 13.15 1.27 -5.17
CA ARG A 74 13.90 0.99 -3.94
C ARG A 74 13.14 0.02 -3.04
N PRO A 75 13.84 -0.75 -2.19
CA PRO A 75 13.21 -1.83 -1.43
C PRO A 75 12.40 -1.34 -0.22
N ASP A 76 12.76 -0.19 0.36
CA ASP A 76 12.07 0.38 1.50
C ASP A 76 10.94 1.31 1.04
N PHE A 77 9.71 0.93 1.36
CA PHE A 77 8.51 1.68 0.99
C PHE A 77 7.55 1.84 2.18
N ARG A 78 6.64 2.80 2.08
CA ARG A 78 5.46 2.91 2.96
C ARG A 78 4.24 3.29 2.14
N VAL A 79 3.07 3.00 2.71
CA VAL A 79 1.79 3.34 2.10
C VAL A 79 1.15 4.49 2.87
N ARG A 80 0.66 5.48 2.14
CA ARG A 80 -0.20 6.54 2.66
C ARG A 80 -1.58 6.43 2.02
N LEU A 81 -2.61 6.59 2.84
CA LEU A 81 -3.99 6.62 2.41
C LEU A 81 -4.55 8.01 2.66
N HIS A 82 -5.44 8.47 1.78
CA HIS A 82 -6.20 9.70 1.97
C HIS A 82 -7.65 9.47 1.56
N ASN A 83 -8.60 9.89 2.39
CA ASN A 83 -10.01 9.94 2.03
C ASN A 83 -10.29 11.32 1.40
N PRO A 84 -10.48 11.43 0.07
CA PRO A 84 -10.79 12.70 -0.57
C PRO A 84 -12.23 13.16 -0.35
N SER A 85 -13.11 12.31 0.20
CA SER A 85 -14.50 12.68 0.43
C SER A 85 -14.58 13.85 1.41
N PRO A 86 -15.37 14.90 1.09
CA PRO A 86 -15.58 16.02 1.99
C PRO A 86 -16.65 15.72 3.06
N VAL A 87 -17.39 14.62 2.94
CA VAL A 87 -18.59 14.36 3.76
C VAL A 87 -18.67 12.94 4.33
N ASP A 88 -18.19 11.93 3.61
CA ASP A 88 -18.36 10.52 3.99
C ASP A 88 -17.09 9.93 4.60
N SER A 89 -17.24 9.23 5.72
CA SER A 89 -16.20 8.30 6.19
C SER A 89 -16.10 7.10 5.25
N VAL A 90 -14.90 6.57 5.06
CA VAL A 90 -14.67 5.34 4.30
C VAL A 90 -13.97 4.30 5.16
N THR A 91 -14.26 3.02 4.92
CA THR A 91 -13.53 1.91 5.54
C THR A 91 -12.58 1.30 4.50
N VAL A 92 -11.31 1.11 4.85
CA VAL A 92 -10.29 0.57 3.94
C VAL A 92 -9.51 -0.59 4.55
N THR A 93 -9.29 -1.63 3.75
CA THR A 93 -8.36 -2.73 3.99
C THR A 93 -7.34 -2.76 2.86
N VAL A 94 -6.05 -2.86 3.21
CA VAL A 94 -4.97 -3.01 2.23
C VAL A 94 -4.14 -4.23 2.60
N ASP A 95 -4.08 -5.20 1.68
CA ASP A 95 -3.17 -6.33 1.73
C ASP A 95 -2.09 -6.15 0.63
N ALA A 96 -0.85 -6.53 0.91
CA ALA A 96 0.25 -6.46 -0.05
C ALA A 96 0.82 -7.87 -0.30
N ASN A 97 0.87 -8.30 -1.56
CA ASN A 97 1.69 -9.43 -1.95
C ASN A 97 3.12 -8.93 -2.22
N MET A 98 4.07 -9.39 -1.40
CA MET A 98 5.49 -9.02 -1.47
C MET A 98 6.36 -10.27 -1.67
N PRO A 99 6.56 -10.72 -2.91
CA PRO A 99 7.38 -11.91 -3.19
C PRO A 99 8.74 -11.83 -2.48
N GLN A 100 9.12 -12.93 -1.83
CA GLN A 100 10.40 -13.06 -1.14
C GLN A 100 11.35 -13.87 -2.01
N VAL A 101 12.62 -13.47 -2.05
CA VAL A 101 13.68 -14.31 -2.61
C VAL A 101 14.02 -15.34 -1.55
N THR A 102 13.62 -16.59 -1.75
CA THR A 102 14.16 -17.70 -0.96
C THR A 102 15.50 -18.07 -1.57
N GLU A 103 16.60 -17.91 -0.82
CA GLU A 103 17.85 -18.57 -1.18
C GLU A 103 17.56 -20.06 -1.32
N ALA A 104 17.75 -20.60 -2.53
CA ALA A 104 17.80 -22.04 -2.67
C ALA A 104 19.03 -22.48 -1.86
N SER A 105 18.81 -23.21 -0.77
CA SER A 105 19.91 -23.84 -0.05
C SER A 105 20.57 -24.83 -1.01
N GLU A 106 21.66 -24.42 -1.65
CA GLU A 106 22.55 -25.35 -2.34
C GLU A 106 23.05 -26.32 -1.26
N SER A 107 22.58 -27.57 -1.37
CA SER A 107 22.97 -28.69 -0.52
C SER A 107 24.08 -29.48 -1.20
#